data_AF-A0A1Y3ATK9-F1
#
_entry.id   AF-A0A1Y3ATK9-F1
#
_cell.length_a   1.000
_cell.length_b   1.000
_cell.length_c   1.000
_cell.angle_alpha   90.00
_cell.angle_beta   90.00
_cell.angle_gamma   90.00
#
_symmetry.space_group_name_H-M   'P 1'
#
loop_
_entity.id
_entity.type
_entity.pdbx_description
1 polymer ?
#
loop_
_entity_poly.entity_id
_entity_poly.type
_entity_poly.pdbx_seq_one_letter_code
_entity_poly.pdbx_strand_id
1 'polypeptide(L)'
;MHEVEKLGQQHVQPDHPPEPDDLAVICYTSGTTDAPKGVMLSHENIVANFSTIMFHLDEYHIANTDVLISYLPLGHMFERVCEVLVIV
;
A
#
# COMPACT_ATOMS: atom_id res chain seq x y z
N MET A 1 23.22 11.00 -6.46
CA MET A 1 22.43 9.86 -6.97
C MET A 1 23.34 8.72 -7.40
N HIS A 2 24.23 8.92 -8.40
CA HIS A 2 25.17 7.88 -8.86
C HIS A 2 26.06 7.25 -7.78
N GLU A 3 26.50 8.00 -6.77
CA GLU A 3 27.32 7.47 -5.68
C GLU A 3 26.56 6.47 -4.79
N VAL A 4 25.29 6.77 -4.50
CA VAL A 4 24.40 5.89 -3.71
C VAL A 4 24.04 4.64 -4.49
N GLU A 5 23.75 4.78 -5.79
CA GLU A 5 23.48 3.64 -6.68
C GLU A 5 24.69 2.69 -6.77
N LYS A 6 25.89 3.25 -6.94
CA LYS A 6 27.13 2.48 -6.97
C LYS A 6 27.38 1.77 -5.64
N LEU A 7 27.11 2.44 -4.51
CA LEU A 7 27.22 1.85 -3.18
C LEU A 7 26.23 0.68 -3.01
N GLY A 8 24.99 0.83 -3.48
CA GLY A 8 23.98 -0.23 -3.45
C GLY A 8 24.34 -1.43 -4.30
N GLN A 9 24.88 -1.22 -5.51
CA GLN A 9 25.38 -2.29 -6.39
C GLN A 9 26.53 -3.08 -5.76
N GLN A 10 27.35 -2.44 -4.94
CA GLN A 10 28.48 -3.07 -4.24
C GLN A 10 28.08 -3.80 -2.96
N HIS A 11 26.91 -3.48 -2.39
CA HIS A 11 26.43 -4.00 -1.12
C HIS A 11 25.00 -4.56 -1.24
N VAL A 12 24.81 -5.48 -2.19
CA VAL A 12 23.52 -6.17 -2.35
C VAL A 12 23.22 -6.97 -1.09
N GLN A 13 22.11 -6.65 -0.45
CA GLN A 13 21.57 -7.42 0.67
C GLN A 13 20.56 -8.44 0.15
N PRO A 14 20.41 -9.60 0.81
CA PRO A 14 19.31 -10.50 0.50
C PRO A 14 17.97 -9.82 0.78
N ASP A 15 16.96 -10.17 -0.02
CA ASP A 15 15.60 -9.70 0.23
C ASP A 15 15.07 -10.29 1.53
N HIS A 16 14.35 -9.46 2.29
CA HIS A 16 13.66 -9.84 3.51
C HIS A 16 12.16 -9.56 3.31
N PRO A 17 11.42 -10.50 2.70
CA PRO A 17 9.99 -10.33 2.49
C PRO A 17 9.27 -10.26 3.85
N PRO A 18 8.20 -9.45 3.95
CA PRO A 18 7.43 -9.33 5.18
C PRO A 18 6.58 -10.58 5.41
N GLU A 19 6.35 -10.89 6.69
CA GLU A 19 5.32 -11.85 7.11
C GLU A 19 3.94 -11.17 7.14
N PRO A 20 2.83 -11.95 7.06
CA PRO A 20 1.49 -11.38 7.00
C PRO A 20 1.13 -10.46 8.18
N ASP A 21 1.63 -10.77 9.38
CA ASP A 21 1.38 -10.04 10.62
C ASP A 21 2.36 -8.88 10.85
N ASP A 22 3.39 -8.72 10.02
CA ASP A 22 4.29 -7.58 10.07
C ASP A 22 3.54 -6.27 9.83
N LEU A 23 3.94 -5.22 10.55
CA LEU A 23 3.38 -3.88 10.41
C LEU A 23 3.77 -3.28 9.05
N ALA A 24 2.76 -3.01 8.21
CA ALA A 24 2.96 -2.43 6.89
C ALA A 24 2.83 -0.90 6.90
N VAL A 25 1.78 -0.36 7.52
CA VAL A 25 1.43 1.07 7.47
C VAL A 25 0.86 1.53 8.81
N ILE A 26 1.21 2.77 9.20
CA ILE A 26 0.51 3.50 10.26
C ILE A 26 -0.31 4.61 9.62
N CYS A 27 -1.64 4.44 9.58
CA CYS A 27 -2.54 5.45 9.03
C CYS A 27 -3.01 6.40 10.14
N TYR A 28 -2.63 7.68 10.05
CA TYR A 28 -3.10 8.68 11.01
C TYR A 28 -4.49 9.19 10.63
N THR A 29 -5.39 9.22 11.60
CA THR A 29 -6.76 9.69 11.44
C THR A 29 -7.01 10.89 12.37
N SER A 30 -7.81 11.85 11.92
CA SER A 30 -7.98 13.14 12.62
C SER A 30 -8.53 13.00 14.04
N GLY A 31 -9.27 11.93 14.35
CA GLY A 31 -9.92 11.77 15.65
C GLY A 31 -10.99 12.84 15.90
N THR A 32 -12.05 12.50 16.64
CA THR A 32 -13.15 13.45 16.88
C THR A 32 -12.92 14.39 18.07
N THR A 33 -11.89 14.15 18.90
CA THR A 33 -11.73 14.86 20.20
C THR A 33 -10.29 15.16 20.61
N ASP A 34 -9.28 14.48 20.07
CA ASP A 34 -7.89 14.51 20.58
C ASP A 34 -6.88 14.52 19.42
N ALA A 35 -5.58 14.44 19.75
CA ALA A 35 -4.51 14.29 18.78
C ALA A 35 -4.75 13.12 17.81
N PRO A 36 -4.25 13.20 16.56
CA PRO A 36 -4.45 12.16 15.56
C PRO A 36 -4.02 10.78 16.06
N LYS A 37 -4.85 9.77 15.79
CA LYS A 37 -4.57 8.39 16.19
C LYS A 37 -3.94 7.63 15.04
N GLY A 38 -2.81 6.98 15.30
CA GLY A 38 -2.14 6.08 14.36
C GLY A 38 -2.76 4.69 14.40
N VAL A 39 -3.40 4.30 13.29
CA VAL A 39 -3.94 2.95 13.11
C VAL A 39 -2.84 2.08 12.52
N MET A 40 -2.43 1.06 13.28
CA MET A 40 -1.46 0.06 12.84
C MET A 40 -2.14 -0.97 11.94
N LEU A 41 -1.65 -1.12 10.71
CA LEU A 41 -2.18 -2.07 9.74
C LEU A 41 -1.06 -3.01 9.31
N SER A 42 -1.31 -4.31 9.46
CA SER A 42 -0.42 -5.36 8.97
C SER A 42 -0.57 -5.60 7.47
N HIS A 43 0.36 -6.35 6.88
CA HIS A 43 0.26 -6.77 5.48
C HIS A 43 -1.04 -7.54 5.20
N GLU A 44 -1.44 -8.46 6.08
CA GLU A 44 -2.70 -9.21 5.94
C GLU A 44 -3.93 -8.30 5.96
N ASN A 45 -3.93 -7.20 6.73
CA ASN A 45 -5.05 -6.26 6.76
C ASN A 45 -5.24 -5.58 5.40
N ILE A 46 -4.14 -5.17 4.77
CA ILE A 46 -4.15 -4.53 3.45
C ILE A 46 -4.62 -5.53 2.39
N VAL A 47 -4.07 -6.75 2.39
CA VAL A 47 -4.45 -7.80 1.43
C VAL A 47 -5.93 -8.18 1.60
N ALA A 48 -6.44 -8.32 2.81
CA ALA A 48 -7.86 -8.62 3.05
C ALA A 48 -8.78 -7.52 2.48
N ASN A 49 -8.41 -6.25 2.64
CA ASN A 49 -9.17 -5.14 2.07
C ASN A 49 -9.12 -5.13 0.54
N PHE A 50 -7.92 -5.32 -0.02
CA PHE A 50 -7.70 -5.46 -1.46
C PHE A 50 -8.54 -6.60 -2.07
N SER A 51 -8.51 -7.79 -1.48
CA SER A 51 -9.28 -8.94 -1.96
C SER A 51 -10.77 -8.67 -1.98
N THR A 52 -11.27 -7.91 -0.99
CA THR A 52 -12.67 -7.49 -0.94
C THR A 52 -13.00 -6.57 -2.11
N ILE A 53 -12.13 -5.61 -2.43
CA ILE A 53 -12.37 -4.70 -3.56
C ILE A 53 -12.33 -5.45 -4.89
N MET A 54 -11.34 -6.32 -5.09
CA MET A 54 -11.26 -7.17 -6.28
C MET A 54 -12.54 -8.00 -6.48
N PHE A 55 -13.06 -8.59 -5.40
CA PHE A 55 -14.31 -9.34 -5.46
C PHE A 55 -15.51 -8.48 -5.89
N HIS A 56 -15.61 -7.24 -5.40
CA HIS A 56 -16.71 -6.34 -5.76
C HIS A 56 -16.56 -5.72 -7.16
N LEU A 57 -15.33 -5.65 -7.67
CA LEU A 57 -15.04 -5.06 -8.98
C LEU A 57 -14.88 -6.10 -10.10
N ASP A 58 -15.09 -7.38 -9.81
CA ASP A 58 -14.92 -8.49 -10.76
C ASP A 58 -15.70 -8.28 -12.07
N GLU A 59 -16.92 -7.74 -11.99
CA GLU A 59 -17.76 -7.43 -13.17
C GLU A 59 -17.13 -6.42 -14.14
N TYR A 60 -16.24 -5.55 -13.65
CA TYR A 60 -15.56 -4.53 -14.47
C TYR A 60 -14.32 -5.07 -15.17
N HIS A 61 -13.91 -6.32 -14.90
CA HIS A 61 -12.77 -6.97 -15.54
C HIS A 61 -11.49 -6.12 -15.54
N ILE A 62 -11.13 -5.58 -14.37
CA ILE A 62 -9.95 -4.74 -14.21
C ILE A 62 -8.71 -5.49 -14.70
N ALA A 63 -8.01 -4.90 -15.66
CA ALA A 63 -6.82 -5.45 -16.28
C ALA A 63 -5.59 -4.59 -15.98
N ASN A 64 -4.41 -5.18 -16.14
CA ASN A 64 -3.13 -4.47 -16.02
C ASN A 64 -2.88 -3.40 -17.10
N THR A 65 -3.80 -3.25 -18.06
CA THR A 65 -3.80 -2.17 -19.07
C THR A 65 -4.61 -0.96 -18.63
N ASP A 66 -5.36 -1.06 -17.54
CA ASP A 66 -6.20 0.03 -17.06
C ASP A 66 -5.36 1.11 -16.37
N VAL A 67 -5.91 2.33 -16.36
CA VAL A 67 -5.26 3.50 -15.76
C VAL A 67 -6.10 3.99 -14.59
N LEU A 68 -5.52 3.97 -13.39
CA LEU A 68 -6.11 4.61 -12.22
C LEU A 68 -5.88 6.12 -12.27
N ILE A 69 -6.95 6.89 -12.16
CA ILE A 69 -6.87 8.33 -11.88
C ILE A 69 -6.83 8.50 -10.36
N SER A 70 -5.64 8.82 -9.84
CA SER A 70 -5.46 9.12 -8.42
C SER A 70 -6.09 10.49 -8.09
N TYR A 71 -7.15 10.47 -7.29
CA TYR A 71 -7.89 11.68 -6.91
C TYR A 71 -7.77 12.01 -5.43
N LEU A 72 -7.76 10.99 -4.56
CA LEU A 72 -7.60 11.21 -3.13
C LEU A 72 -6.11 11.31 -2.77
N PRO A 73 -5.77 11.90 -1.61
CA PRO A 73 -4.39 11.91 -1.15
C PRO A 73 -3.88 10.48 -0.88
N LEU A 74 -2.63 10.16 -1.24
CA LEU A 74 -2.00 8.86 -0.97
C LEU A 74 -1.95 8.48 0.53
N GLY A 75 -2.06 9.47 1.42
CA GLY A 75 -2.17 9.24 2.87
C GLY A 75 -3.54 8.73 3.32
N HIS A 76 -4.53 8.70 2.43
CA HIS A 76 -5.85 8.16 2.70
C HIS A 76 -5.87 6.66 2.42
N MET A 77 -6.25 5.85 3.41
CA MET A 77 -6.15 4.38 3.28
C MET A 77 -6.91 3.84 2.07
N PHE A 78 -8.08 4.41 1.75
CA PHE A 78 -8.83 4.00 0.55
C PHE A 78 -8.06 4.23 -0.74
N GLU A 79 -7.40 5.38 -0.93
CA GLU A 79 -6.57 5.64 -2.11
C GLU A 79 -5.41 4.66 -2.17
N ARG A 80 -4.80 4.40 -1.00
CA ARG A 80 -3.64 3.52 -0.90
C ARG A 80 -3.98 2.08 -1.29
N VAL A 81 -5.18 1.59 -1.00
CA VAL A 81 -5.63 0.28 -1.48
C VAL A 81 -5.98 0.31 -2.97
N CYS A 82 -6.61 1.38 -3.46
CA CYS A 82 -6.88 1.52 -4.90
C CYS A 82 -5.60 1.52 -5.73
N GLU A 83 -4.53 2.15 -5.26
CA GLU A 83 -3.21 2.12 -5.91
C GLU A 83 -2.63 0.70 -5.99
N VAL A 84 -2.80 -0.11 -4.93
CA VAL A 84 -2.36 -1.52 -4.94
C VAL A 84 -3.06 -2.33 -6.04
N LEU A 85 -4.27 -1.96 -6.48
CA LEU A 85 -4.95 -2.62 -7.61
C LEU A 85 -4.21 -2.51 -8.94
N VAL A 86 -3.35 -1.50 -9.11
CA VAL A 86 -2.72 -1.21 -10.40
C VAL A 86 -1.22 -1.47 -10.41
N ILE A 87 -0.58 -1.52 -9.23
CA ILE A 87 0.87 -1.74 -9.12
C ILE A 87 1.25 -3.23 -9.05
N VAL A 88 0.32 -4.11 -8.70
CA VAL A 88 0.52 -5.58 -8.60
C VAL A 88 0.06 -6.28 -9.87
#